data_AF-A0A5N6SWK9-F1
#
_entry.id   AF-A0A5N6SWK9-F1
#
_cell.length_a   1.000
_cell.length_b   1.000
_cell.length_c   1.000
_cell.angle_alpha   90.00
_cell.angle_beta   90.00
_cell.angle_gamma   90.00
#
_symmetry.space_group_name_H-M   'P 1'
#
loop_
_entity.id
_entity.type
_entity.pdbx_description
1 polymer ?
#
loop_
_entity_poly.entity_id
_entity_poly.type
_entity_poly.pdbx_seq_one_letter_code
_entity_poly.pdbx_strand_id
1 'polypeptide(L)'
;MVRVKHRYLLLDILYPDPTSWPPSTTAPKNAPLTAQSQLQIHSPTSDALTPSLLAKMVREEVAEIFGDWGVGRLGGVTAGGVS
;
A
#
# COMPACT_ATOMS: atom_id res chain seq x y z
N MET A 1 34.45 -12.76 -4.97
CA MET A 1 33.67 -11.64 -4.39
C MET A 1 32.20 -11.83 -4.76
N VAL A 2 31.27 -11.83 -3.78
CA VAL A 2 29.81 -11.97 -4.02
C VAL A 2 29.10 -10.73 -3.46
N ARG A 3 28.11 -10.22 -4.19
CA ARG A 3 27.34 -9.01 -3.87
C ARG A 3 25.88 -9.34 -3.55
N VAL A 4 25.25 -8.55 -2.69
CA VAL A 4 23.80 -8.61 -2.45
C VAL A 4 23.05 -7.94 -3.62
N LYS A 5 21.92 -8.51 -4.05
CA LYS A 5 21.04 -7.93 -5.05
C LYS A 5 19.72 -7.52 -4.39
N HIS A 6 19.32 -6.26 -4.59
CA HIS A 6 18.07 -5.72 -4.06
C HIS A 6 16.98 -5.71 -5.14
N ARG A 7 15.72 -5.87 -4.72
CA ARG A 7 14.52 -5.70 -5.56
C ARG A 7 13.61 -4.68 -4.87
N TYR A 8 13.19 -3.66 -5.60
CA TYR A 8 12.37 -2.57 -5.08
C TYR A 8 10.95 -2.69 -5.62
N LEU A 9 9.97 -2.36 -4.78
CA LEU A 9 8.56 -2.31 -5.14
C LEU A 9 8.08 -0.87 -4.98
N LEU A 10 7.30 -0.40 -5.94
CA LEU A 10 6.56 0.85 -5.86
C LEU A 10 5.11 0.52 -5.55
N LEU A 11 4.54 1.22 -4.57
CA LEU A 11 3.17 1.04 -4.11
C LEU A 11 2.45 2.39 -4.18
N ASP A 12 1.17 2.36 -4.54
CA ASP A 12 0.27 3.51 -4.54
C ASP A 12 -0.94 3.20 -3.66
N ILE A 13 -1.27 4.11 -2.74
CA ILE A 13 -2.34 3.92 -1.75
C ILE A 13 -3.52 4.78 -2.19
N LEU A 14 -4.61 4.13 -2.57
CA LEU A 14 -5.82 4.79 -3.05
C LEU A 14 -6.84 4.92 -1.92
N TYR A 15 -7.53 6.07 -1.88
CA TYR A 15 -8.56 6.40 -0.88
C TYR A 15 -9.91 6.63 -1.55
N PRO A 16 -10.69 5.58 -1.84
CA PRO A 16 -12.02 5.74 -2.38
C PRO A 16 -13.02 6.20 -1.30
N ASP A 17 -13.92 7.13 -1.64
CA ASP A 17 -15.06 7.46 -0.77
C ASP A 17 -16.05 6.28 -0.77
N PRO A 18 -16.56 5.86 0.40
CA PRO A 18 -17.47 4.70 0.52
C PRO A 18 -18.83 4.92 -0.17
N THR A 19 -19.15 6.16 -0.53
CA THR A 19 -20.38 6.54 -1.25
C THR A 19 -20.18 6.64 -2.76
N SER A 20 -18.94 6.74 -3.24
CA SER A 20 -18.60 6.85 -4.66
C SER A 20 -18.02 5.56 -5.25
N TRP A 21 -17.69 4.57 -4.40
CA TRP A 21 -17.11 3.30 -4.80
C TRP A 21 -17.79 2.10 -4.13
N PRO A 22 -18.36 1.13 -4.89
CA PRO A 22 -18.38 1.02 -6.35
C PRO A 22 -19.31 2.05 -7.01
N PRO A 23 -19.07 2.43 -8.29
CA PRO A 23 -19.95 3.34 -9.00
C PRO A 23 -21.37 2.75 -9.00
N SER A 24 -22.32 3.47 -8.39
CA SER A 24 -23.73 3.16 -8.54
C SER A 24 -24.03 3.03 -10.04
N THR A 25 -24.73 1.95 -10.41
CA THR A 25 -25.16 1.63 -11.80
C THR A 25 -26.01 2.74 -12.45
N THR A 26 -26.29 3.83 -11.72
CA THR A 26 -27.12 4.97 -12.10
C THR A 26 -26.33 6.24 -12.48
N ALA A 27 -24.99 6.22 -12.49
CA ALA A 27 -24.22 7.38 -12.97
C ALA A 27 -24.39 7.55 -14.51
N PRO A 28 -24.74 8.75 -15.01
CA PRO A 28 -24.99 8.96 -16.43
C PRO A 28 -23.70 8.76 -17.25
N LYS A 29 -23.77 7.92 -18.29
CA LYS A 29 -22.69 7.52 -19.21
C LYS A 29 -21.94 8.66 -19.95
N ASN A 30 -22.30 9.93 -19.72
CA ASN A 30 -21.89 11.07 -20.56
C ASN A 30 -21.19 12.22 -19.82
N ALA A 31 -20.67 12.02 -18.60
CA ALA A 31 -19.75 12.99 -17.97
C ALA A 31 -18.29 12.58 -18.28
N PRO A 32 -17.31 13.50 -18.39
CA PRO A 32 -15.90 13.14 -18.51
C PRO A 32 -15.41 12.48 -17.21
N LEU A 33 -15.71 11.18 -17.08
CA LEU A 33 -15.55 10.35 -15.88
C LEU A 33 -14.08 10.14 -15.47
N THR A 34 -13.12 10.44 -16.34
CA THR A 34 -11.71 10.05 -16.14
C THR A 34 -10.95 11.03 -15.26
N ALA A 35 -11.09 12.34 -15.45
CA ALA A 35 -10.30 13.32 -14.68
C ALA A 35 -10.82 13.48 -13.24
N GLN A 36 -12.15 13.49 -13.04
CA GLN A 36 -12.71 13.74 -11.71
C GLN A 36 -12.60 12.52 -10.78
N SER A 37 -12.75 11.30 -11.31
CA SER A 37 -12.61 10.07 -10.49
C SER A 37 -11.15 9.84 -10.06
N GLN A 38 -10.18 10.10 -10.94
CA GLN A 38 -8.76 9.98 -10.62
C GLN A 38 -8.35 10.97 -9.51
N LEU A 39 -8.80 12.22 -9.57
CA LEU A 39 -8.50 13.19 -8.51
C LEU A 39 -9.15 12.81 -7.17
N GLN A 40 -10.31 12.16 -7.18
CA GLN A 40 -11.00 11.74 -5.96
C GLN A 40 -10.32 10.56 -5.27
N ILE A 41 -9.77 9.59 -6.02
CA ILE A 41 -9.10 8.41 -5.45
C ILE A 41 -7.68 8.70 -4.94
N HIS A 42 -7.02 9.73 -5.50
CA HIS A 42 -5.66 10.15 -5.11
C HIS A 42 -5.70 11.27 -4.04
N SER A 43 -6.62 11.15 -3.09
CA SER A 43 -6.66 12.04 -1.92
C SER A 43 -5.35 11.94 -1.11
N PRO A 44 -4.85 13.05 -0.54
CA PRO A 44 -3.62 13.00 0.26
C PRO A 44 -3.75 12.04 1.44
N THR A 45 -2.69 11.25 1.66
CA THR A 45 -2.59 10.34 2.81
C THR A 45 -2.64 11.12 4.11
N SER A 46 -3.33 10.60 5.12
CA SER A 46 -3.33 11.17 6.47
C SER A 46 -1.93 11.18 7.10
N ASP A 47 -1.62 12.21 7.90
CA ASP A 47 -0.35 12.37 8.63
C ASP A 47 -0.07 11.24 9.65
N ALA A 48 -1.10 10.45 9.98
CA ALA A 48 -0.96 9.26 10.82
C ALA A 48 -0.18 8.11 10.14
N LEU A 49 -0.08 8.10 8.80
CA LEU A 49 0.59 7.04 8.06
C LEU A 49 2.11 7.27 8.04
N THR A 50 2.79 6.79 9.08
CA THR A 50 4.25 6.84 9.16
C THR A 50 4.90 5.63 8.47
N PRO A 51 6.13 5.77 7.92
CA PRO A 51 6.84 4.64 7.29
C PRO A 51 7.08 3.46 8.25
N SER A 52 7.29 3.75 9.54
CA SER A 52 7.47 2.75 10.59
C SER A 52 6.17 1.97 10.86
N LEU A 53 5.02 2.66 10.84
CA LEU A 53 3.71 2.03 10.97
C LEU A 53 3.42 1.10 9.79
N LEU A 54 3.68 1.55 8.56
CA LEU A 54 3.50 0.73 7.37
C LEU A 54 4.39 -0.52 7.42
N ALA A 55 5.67 -0.36 7.80
CA ALA A 55 6.58 -1.49 7.94
C ALA A 55 6.13 -2.48 9.02
N LYS A 56 5.51 -1.99 10.10
CA LYS A 56 4.93 -2.83 11.15
C LYS A 56 3.71 -3.60 10.63
N MET A 57 2.76 -2.91 9.99
CA MET A 57 1.57 -3.53 9.39
C MET A 57 1.94 -4.64 8.40
N VAL A 58 2.90 -4.39 7.51
CA VAL A 58 3.36 -5.41 6.55
C VAL A 58 3.97 -6.63 7.25
N ARG A 59 4.72 -6.44 8.35
CA ARG A 59 5.27 -7.56 9.13
C ARG A 59 4.18 -8.37 9.82
N GLU A 60 3.15 -7.71 10.36
CA GLU A 60 2.01 -8.35 11.02
C GLU A 60 1.19 -9.17 10.01
N GLU A 61 0.86 -8.61 8.86
CA GLU A 61 0.16 -9.31 7.76
C GLU A 61 0.94 -10.52 7.23
N VAL A 62 2.27 -10.39 7.10
CA VAL A 62 3.10 -11.52 6.70
C VAL A 62 3.16 -12.60 7.79
N ALA A 63 3.17 -12.21 9.06
CA ALA A 63 3.09 -13.16 10.17
C ALA A 63 1.75 -13.92 10.16
N GLU A 64 0.65 -13.24 9.85
CA GLU A 64 -0.66 -13.87 9.76
C GLU A 64 -0.76 -14.84 8.57
N ILE A 65 -0.33 -14.42 7.37
CA ILE A 65 -0.50 -15.22 6.15
C ILE A 65 0.57 -16.33 6.03
N PHE A 66 1.81 -16.04 6.43
CA PHE A 66 2.97 -16.92 6.17
C PHE A 66 3.65 -17.43 7.45
N GLY A 67 3.19 -17.01 8.64
CA GLY A 67 3.76 -17.41 9.92
C GLY A 67 5.21 -16.95 10.13
N ASP A 68 5.88 -17.60 11.08
CA ASP A 68 7.26 -17.28 11.48
C ASP A 68 8.27 -17.39 10.33
N TRP A 69 8.01 -18.29 9.37
CA TRP A 69 8.88 -18.48 8.22
C TRP A 69 8.88 -17.26 7.28
N GLY A 70 7.71 -16.65 7.06
CA GLY A 70 7.59 -15.43 6.26
C GLY A 70 8.30 -14.24 6.90
N VAL A 71 8.11 -14.07 8.21
CA VAL A 71 8.75 -13.00 9.00
C VAL A 71 10.27 -13.15 8.98
N GLY A 72 10.79 -14.36 9.20
CA GLY A 72 12.23 -14.64 9.17
C GLY A 72 12.87 -14.33 7.81
N ARG A 73 12.12 -14.51 6.71
CA ARG A 73 12.62 -14.22 5.35
C ARG A 73 12.64 -12.73 5.02
N LEU A 74 11.67 -11.95 5.53
CA LEU A 74 11.66 -10.49 5.40
C LEU A 74 12.75 -9.82 6.26
N GLY A 75 13.11 -10.41 7.39
CA GLY A 75 14.14 -9.90 8.31
C GLY A 75 15.58 -10.06 7.84
N GLY A 76 15.84 -10.78 6.73
CA GLY A 76 17.17 -11.13 6.28
C GLY A 76 17.97 -9.97 5.70
N VAL A 77 19.06 -9.59 6.39
CA VAL A 77 20.18 -8.72 5.96
C VAL A 77 20.08 -7.21 6.25
N THR A 78 18.90 -6.60 6.42
CA THR A 78 18.82 -5.11 6.63
C THR A 78 17.76 -4.61 7.61
N ALA A 79 16.94 -5.50 8.20
CA ALA A 79 15.76 -5.08 8.97
C ALA A 79 16.05 -4.44 10.36
N GLY A 80 17.32 -4.36 10.79
CA GLY A 80 17.71 -3.77 12.07
C GLY A 80 18.14 -2.30 12.02
N GLY A 81 18.03 -1.62 10.87
CA GLY A 81 18.68 -0.32 10.64
C GLY A 81 17.77 0.91 10.56
N VAL A 82 16.48 0.82 10.91
CA VAL A 82 15.61 2.01 10.99
C VAL A 82 15.51 2.43 12.46
N SER A 83 16.40 3.33 12.87
CA SER A 83 16.33 4.11 14.11
C SER A 83 16.34 5.58 13.71
#